data_AF-A0A7K4F5H6-F1
#
_entry.id   AF-A0A7K4F5H6-F1
#
_cell.length_a   1.000
_cell.length_b   1.000
_cell.length_c   1.000
_cell.angle_alpha   90.00
_cell.angle_beta   90.00
_cell.angle_gamma   90.00
#
_symmetry.space_group_name_H-M   'P 1'
#
loop_
_entity.id
_entity.type
_entity.pdbx_description
1 polymer ?
#
loop_
_entity_poly.entity_id
_entity_poly.type
_entity_poly.pdbx_seq_one_letter_code
_entity_poly.pdbx_strand_id
1 'polypeptide(L)'
;MKEIGKIWMNGKLVPFKDAKVHVLTHALHYSTSIFEGIRCYDTPNGSAIFRLPEHVDRFFKSAKLYSMKMQFTKKQISDAIIKTVKTSGLKECYIRPLAYYGYGTMG
;
A
#
# COMPACT_ATOMS: atom_id res chain seq x y z
N MET A 1 -9.30 11.40 -13.78
CA MET A 1 -9.54 10.62 -12.54
C MET A 1 -9.75 11.60 -11.41
N LYS A 2 -10.76 11.41 -10.56
CA LYS A 2 -10.96 12.24 -9.37
C LYS A 2 -10.00 11.77 -8.28
N GLU A 3 -9.10 12.64 -7.83
CA GLU A 3 -8.23 12.35 -6.68
C GLU A 3 -9.10 12.38 -5.42
N ILE A 4 -9.19 11.25 -4.71
CA ILE A 4 -9.98 11.13 -3.49
C ILE A 4 -9.04 10.73 -2.35
N GLY A 5 -9.03 11.52 -1.29
CA GLY A 5 -8.28 11.23 -0.07
C GLY A 5 -6.77 11.46 -0.17
N LYS A 6 -6.05 10.87 0.79
CA LYS A 6 -4.58 10.90 0.89
C LYS A 6 -4.01 9.51 0.61
N ILE A 7 -2.77 9.47 0.15
CA ILE A 7 -2.03 8.21 -0.05
C ILE A 7 -1.09 8.02 1.13
N TRP A 8 -1.05 6.82 1.70
CA TRP A 8 0.01 6.48 2.64
C TRP A 8 1.28 6.11 1.89
N MET A 9 2.37 6.82 2.18
CA MET A 9 3.67 6.62 1.57
C MET A 9 4.75 6.77 2.64
N ASN A 10 5.55 5.72 2.84
CA ASN A 10 6.71 5.69 3.74
C ASN A 10 6.44 6.26 5.15
N GLY A 11 5.35 5.82 5.78
CA GLY A 11 5.01 6.21 7.16
C GLY A 11 4.07 7.41 7.30
N LYS A 12 3.75 8.13 6.22
CA LYS A 12 2.97 9.37 6.26
C LYS A 12 1.83 9.37 5.25
N LEU A 13 0.75 10.07 5.55
CA LEU A 13 -0.32 10.36 4.58
C LEU A 13 0.05 11.62 3.82
N VAL A 14 0.26 11.48 2.51
CA VAL A 14 0.59 12.57 1.58
C VAL A 14 -0.60 12.87 0.67
N PRO A 15 -0.73 14.12 0.17
CA PRO A 15 -1.66 14.41 -0.92
C PRO A 15 -1.40 13.51 -2.13
N PHE A 16 -2.44 13.17 -2.88
CA PHE A 16 -2.34 12.27 -4.04
C PHE A 16 -1.26 12.73 -5.04
N LYS A 17 -1.26 14.03 -5.39
CA LYS A 17 -0.27 14.66 -6.27
C LYS A 17 1.20 14.58 -5.79
N ASP A 18 1.43 14.29 -4.51
CA ASP A 18 2.76 14.22 -3.91
C ASP A 18 3.25 12.77 -3.75
N ALA A 19 2.40 11.77 -4.01
CA ALA A 19 2.77 10.37 -4.06
C ALA A 19 3.53 10.04 -5.36
N LYS A 20 4.72 10.61 -5.50
CA LYS A 20 5.57 10.54 -6.70
C LYS A 20 6.83 9.74 -6.45
N VAL A 21 7.37 9.17 -7.53
CA VAL A 21 8.67 8.49 -7.55
C VAL A 21 9.51 9.06 -8.69
N HIS A 22 10.84 8.95 -8.58
CA HIS A 22 11.72 9.35 -9.67
C HIS A 22 11.61 8.36 -10.85
N VAL A 23 11.78 8.82 -12.09
CA VAL A 23 11.68 7.96 -13.30
C VAL A 23 12.70 6.83 -13.30
N LEU A 24 13.84 7.03 -12.63
CA LEU A 24 14.88 6.01 -12.43
C LEU A 24 14.63 5.10 -11.22
N THR A 25 13.40 4.97 -10.75
CA THR A 25 13.07 4.00 -9.68
C THR A 25 13.31 2.59 -10.19
N HIS A 26 14.11 1.78 -9.47
CA HIS A 26 14.52 0.44 -9.92
C HIS A 26 13.33 -0.43 -10.35
N ALA A 27 12.24 -0.41 -9.58
CA ALA A 27 11.05 -1.19 -9.89
C ALA A 27 10.33 -0.79 -11.19
N LEU A 28 10.53 0.42 -11.72
CA LEU A 28 9.99 0.82 -13.02
C LEU A 28 10.75 0.19 -14.19
N HIS A 29 12.01 -0.19 -14.00
CA HIS A 29 12.88 -0.75 -15.04
C HIS A 29 13.03 -2.26 -14.94
N TYR A 30 12.95 -2.82 -13.72
CA TYR A 30 13.23 -4.22 -13.45
C TYR A 30 12.07 -4.97 -12.77
N SER A 31 10.90 -4.33 -12.66
CA SER A 31 9.68 -4.91 -12.08
C SER A 31 9.83 -5.46 -10.65
N THR A 32 10.85 -5.01 -9.91
CA THR A 32 11.15 -5.47 -8.54
C THR A 32 10.21 -4.83 -7.51
N SER A 33 8.95 -5.27 -7.54
CA SER A 33 7.87 -4.78 -6.68
C SER A 33 6.89 -5.90 -6.33
N ILE A 34 6.16 -5.68 -5.24
CA ILE A 34 5.06 -6.52 -4.80
C ILE A 34 3.85 -5.64 -4.53
N PHE A 35 2.65 -6.20 -4.66
CA PHE A 35 1.43 -5.48 -4.33
C PHE A 35 0.36 -6.43 -3.80
N GLU A 36 -0.66 -5.84 -3.19
CA GLU A 36 -1.88 -6.54 -2.78
C GLU A 36 -3.12 -5.93 -3.42
N GLY A 37 -4.18 -6.72 -3.46
CA GLY A 37 -5.49 -6.30 -3.90
C GLY A 37 -6.53 -6.57 -2.84
N ILE A 38 -6.90 -5.54 -2.09
CA ILE A 38 -7.79 -5.68 -0.93
C ILE A 38 -9.07 -4.88 -1.21
N ARG A 39 -10.21 -5.39 -0.75
CA ARG A 39 -11.50 -4.72 -0.86
C ARG A 39 -11.98 -4.25 0.51
N CYS A 40 -12.52 -3.04 0.53
CA CYS A 40 -13.35 -2.53 1.62
C CYS A 40 -14.78 -2.41 1.13
N TYR A 41 -15.72 -2.90 1.93
CA TYR A 41 -17.15 -2.91 1.62
C TYR A 41 -17.91 -2.05 2.61
N ASP A 42 -18.98 -1.41 2.13
CA ASP A 42 -19.98 -0.80 2.99
C ASP A 42 -20.83 -1.90 3.63
N THR A 43 -20.93 -1.90 4.96
CA THR A 43 -21.69 -2.89 5.72
C THR A 43 -22.66 -2.16 6.66
N PRO A 44 -23.68 -2.83 7.21
CA PRO A 44 -24.59 -2.21 8.18
C PRO A 44 -23.90 -1.58 9.40
N ASN A 45 -22.70 -2.05 9.75
CA ASN A 45 -21.90 -1.55 10.87
C ASN A 45 -20.80 -0.56 10.43
N GLY A 46 -20.85 -0.08 9.19
CA GLY A 46 -19.85 0.77 8.57
C GLY A 46 -18.84 0.01 7.70
N SER A 47 -17.85 0.73 7.18
CA SER A 47 -16.86 0.19 6.25
C SER A 47 -15.98 -0.90 6.87
N ALA A 48 -15.95 -2.07 6.23
CA ALA A 48 -15.14 -3.21 6.67
C ALA A 48 -14.15 -3.64 5.59
N ILE A 49 -12.90 -3.89 5.99
CA ILE A 49 -11.85 -4.41 5.10
C ILE A 49 -11.85 -5.94 5.20
N PHE A 50 -12.12 -6.62 4.09
CA PHE A 50 -12.26 -8.06 4.09
C PHE A 50 -10.88 -8.75 4.17
N ARG A 51 -10.71 -9.65 5.15
CA ARG A 51 -9.52 -10.52 5.31
C ARG A 51 -8.18 -9.77 5.36
N LEU A 52 -8.16 -8.61 6.02
CA LEU A 52 -6.96 -7.77 6.13
C LEU A 52 -5.73 -8.53 6.67
N PRO A 53 -5.81 -9.33 7.75
CA PRO A 53 -4.66 -10.07 8.25
C PRO A 53 -4.05 -11.00 7.20
N GLU A 54 -4.85 -11.74 6.45
CA GLU A 54 -4.36 -12.70 5.45
C GLU A 54 -3.74 -12.00 4.24
N HIS A 55 -4.31 -10.87 3.81
CA HIS A 55 -3.70 -10.05 2.76
C HIS A 55 -2.35 -9.48 3.19
N VAL A 56 -2.24 -8.97 4.43
CA VAL A 56 -0.96 -8.44 4.95
C VAL A 56 0.05 -9.56 5.14
N ASP A 57 -0.36 -10.74 5.58
CA ASP A 57 0.51 -11.91 5.64
C ASP A 57 1.04 -12.31 4.27
N ARG A 58 0.18 -12.33 3.25
CA ARG A 58 0.59 -12.63 1.86
C ARG A 58 1.54 -11.57 1.32
N PHE A 59 1.29 -10.29 1.58
CA PHE A 59 2.19 -9.20 1.22
C PHE A 59 3.61 -9.40 1.77
N PHE A 60 3.75 -9.77 3.06
CA PHE A 60 5.05 -10.05 3.66
C PHE A 60 5.69 -11.35 3.15
N LYS A 61 4.88 -12.37 2.82
CA LYS A 61 5.38 -13.59 2.15
C LYS A 61 5.96 -13.25 0.77
N SER A 62 5.28 -12.43 -0.03
CA SER A 62 5.79 -11.95 -1.31
C SER A 62 7.08 -11.15 -1.16
N ALA A 63 7.18 -10.29 -0.14
CA ALA A 63 8.41 -9.56 0.16
C ALA A 63 9.57 -10.51 0.44
N LYS A 64 9.34 -11.54 1.26
CA LYS A 64 10.34 -12.57 1.58
C LYS A 64 10.83 -13.31 0.33
N LEU A 65 9.95 -13.67 -0.60
CA LEU A 65 10.31 -14.33 -1.86
C LEU A 65 11.20 -13.46 -2.76
N TYR A 66 11.01 -12.13 -2.69
CA TYR A 66 11.84 -11.15 -3.38
C TYR A 66 13.11 -10.74 -2.61
N SER A 67 13.40 -11.40 -1.48
CA SER A 67 14.44 -11.00 -0.53
C SER A 67 14.35 -9.52 -0.11
N MET A 68 13.13 -8.95 -0.16
CA MET A 68 12.86 -7.55 0.15
C MET A 68 12.79 -7.36 1.66
N LYS A 69 13.70 -6.54 2.20
CA LYS A 69 13.68 -6.16 3.61
C LYS A 69 12.59 -5.12 3.86
N MET A 70 11.50 -5.54 4.50
CA MET A 70 10.40 -4.65 4.87
C MET A 70 10.83 -3.69 5.99
N GLN A 71 10.60 -2.39 5.79
CA GLN A 71 10.92 -1.34 6.77
C GLN A 71 9.82 -1.15 7.83
N PHE A 72 8.66 -1.75 7.62
CA PHE A 72 7.50 -1.67 8.52
C PHE A 72 7.09 -3.08 8.94
N THR A 73 6.55 -3.19 10.15
CA THR A 73 5.95 -4.41 10.67
C THR A 73 4.58 -4.67 10.03
N LYS A 74 4.10 -5.92 10.08
CA LYS A 74 2.74 -6.28 9.64
C LYS A 74 1.68 -5.39 10.29
N LYS A 75 1.79 -5.16 11.60
CA LYS A 75 0.88 -4.28 12.35
C LYS A 75 0.87 -2.86 11.80
N GLN A 76 2.04 -2.27 11.56
CA GLN A 76 2.14 -0.91 11.00
C GLN A 76 1.52 -0.83 9.60
N ILE A 77 1.68 -1.86 8.76
CA ILE A 77 1.04 -1.91 7.44
C ILE A 77 -0.48 -2.04 7.56
N SER A 78 -1.00 -2.91 8.43
CA SER A 78 -2.43 -3.01 8.71
C SER A 78 -3.01 -1.68 9.20
N ASP A 79 -2.35 -1.04 10.18
CA ASP A 79 -2.77 0.25 10.74
C ASP A 79 -2.74 1.35 9.66
N ALA A 80 -1.72 1.35 8.78
CA ALA A 80 -1.62 2.29 7.67
C ALA A 80 -2.76 2.11 6.66
N ILE A 81 -3.10 0.88 6.30
CA ILE A 81 -4.22 0.57 5.41
C ILE A 81 -5.54 1.09 6.00
N ILE A 82 -5.83 0.75 7.26
CA ILE A 82 -7.05 1.18 7.96
C ILE A 82 -7.11 2.71 8.02
N LYS A 83 -6.00 3.37 8.37
CA LYS A 83 -5.92 4.84 8.44
C LYS A 83 -6.15 5.50 7.09
N THR A 84 -5.63 4.92 6.02
CA THR A 84 -5.80 5.43 4.65
C THR A 84 -7.27 5.37 4.23
N VAL A 85 -7.94 4.22 4.45
CA VAL A 85 -9.38 4.07 4.16
C VAL A 85 -10.20 5.08 4.97
N LYS A 86 -9.98 5.15 6.30
CA LYS A 86 -10.71 6.08 7.17
C LYS A 86 -10.56 7.54 6.74
N THR A 87 -9.35 7.97 6.38
CA THR A 87 -9.09 9.37 5.97
C THR A 87 -9.57 9.70 4.56
N SER A 88 -9.85 8.70 3.72
CA SER A 88 -10.44 8.90 2.40
C SER A 88 -11.93 9.26 2.44
N GLY A 89 -12.64 8.89 3.52
CA GLY A 89 -14.09 9.06 3.64
C GLY A 89 -14.90 8.12 2.72
N LEU A 90 -14.25 7.20 2.02
CA LEU A 90 -14.91 6.22 1.16
C LEU A 90 -15.60 5.14 1.99
N LYS A 91 -16.86 4.85 1.68
CA LYS A 91 -17.62 3.77 2.32
C LYS A 91 -17.22 2.39 1.81
N GLU A 92 -16.89 2.31 0.52
CA GLU A 92 -16.40 1.13 -0.18
C GLU A 92 -15.24 1.55 -1.09
N CYS A 93 -14.21 0.70 -1.19
CA CYS A 93 -13.05 1.02 -2.03
C CYS A 93 -12.20 -0.21 -2.35
N TYR A 94 -11.30 -0.02 -3.32
CA TYR A 94 -10.19 -0.93 -3.55
C TYR A 94 -8.91 -0.34 -2.95
N ILE A 95 -8.15 -1.19 -2.28
CA ILE A 95 -6.92 -0.81 -1.59
C ILE A 95 -5.77 -1.55 -2.28
N ARG A 96 -4.73 -0.80 -2.65
CA ARG A 96 -3.54 -1.30 -3.35
C ARG A 96 -2.27 -1.01 -2.53
N PRO A 97 -2.00 -1.76 -1.45
CA PRO A 97 -0.68 -1.71 -0.83
C PRO A 97 0.37 -2.14 -1.86
N LEU A 98 1.46 -1.40 -1.96
CA LEU A 98 2.53 -1.65 -2.93
C LEU A 98 3.88 -1.34 -2.27
N ALA A 99 4.83 -2.25 -2.41
CA ALA A 99 6.21 -2.07 -1.97
C ALA A 99 7.14 -2.38 -3.14
N TYR A 100 8.23 -1.62 -3.24
CA TYR A 100 9.10 -1.63 -4.41
C TYR A 100 10.50 -1.17 -4.03
N TYR A 101 11.50 -1.60 -4.80
CA TYR A 101 12.84 -1.02 -4.71
C TYR A 101 12.86 0.37 -5.33
N GLY A 102 13.25 1.35 -4.52
CA GLY A 102 13.21 2.77 -4.84
C GLY A 102 14.30 3.24 -5.80
N TYR A 103 14.52 4.55 -5.82
CA TYR A 103 15.67 5.17 -6.48
C TYR A 103 16.92 4.95 -5.62
N GLY A 104 18.03 4.57 -6.26
CA GLY A 104 19.28 4.18 -5.60
C GLY A 104 20.27 3.64 -6.63
N THR A 105 21.30 2.91 -6.17
CA THR A 105 22.32 2.31 -7.05
C THR A 105 21.66 1.35 -8.04
N MET A 106 21.75 1.68 -9.33
CA MET A 106 21.41 0.80 -10.43
C MET A 106 22.70 0.07 -10.82
N GLY A 107 22.81 -1.20 -10.45
CA GLY A 107 24.03 -2.00 -10.63
C GLY A 107 24.86 -2.09 -9.36
#